data_AF-A0A3M0WHX7-F1
#
_entry.id   AF-A0A3M0WHX7-F1
#
_cell.length_a   1.000
_cell.length_b   1.000
_cell.length_c   1.000
_cell.angle_alpha   90.00
_cell.angle_beta   90.00
_cell.angle_gamma   90.00
#
_symmetry.space_group_name_H-M   'P 1'
#
loop_
_entity.id
_entity.type
_entity.pdbx_description
1 polymer ?
#
loop_
_entity_poly.entity_id
_entity_poly.type
_entity_poly.pdbx_seq_one_letter_code
_entity_poly.pdbx_strand_id
1 'polypeptide(L)'
;MEKESKEKLKRMIQELQVLEQNYQQLLIQKNAFSMELNETEHTIEEVKKSKGKVSRIVGGSVVLQSTKEEVLSELDKRKSLISKRLEAIKKQEDELSKHIDEARSKIMEKME
;
A
#
# COMPACT_ATOMS: atom_id res chain seq x y z
N MET A 1 23.47 -32.54 -18.13
CA MET A 1 22.36 -32.80 -17.19
C MET A 1 22.58 -32.11 -15.85
N GLU A 2 23.67 -32.37 -15.12
CA GLU A 2 23.88 -31.77 -13.78
C GLU A 2 24.07 -30.24 -13.79
N LYS A 3 24.84 -29.71 -14.76
CA LYS A 3 25.04 -28.27 -14.95
C LYS A 3 23.75 -27.51 -15.30
N GLU A 4 22.90 -28.14 -16.09
CA GLU A 4 21.61 -27.56 -16.52
C GLU A 4 20.62 -27.48 -15.35
N SER A 5 20.61 -28.49 -14.47
CA SER A 5 19.83 -28.46 -13.22
C SER A 5 20.27 -27.34 -12.27
N LYS A 6 21.59 -27.17 -12.10
CA LYS A 6 22.16 -26.09 -11.25
C LYS A 6 21.81 -24.69 -11.78
N GLU A 7 21.89 -24.48 -13.09
CA GLU A 7 21.48 -23.19 -13.69
C GLU A 7 19.98 -22.93 -13.55
N LYS A 8 19.14 -23.96 -13.66
CA LYS A 8 17.69 -23.83 -13.44
C LYS A 8 17.38 -23.44 -11.99
N LEU A 9 18.02 -24.08 -11.01
CA LEU A 9 17.87 -23.74 -9.60
C LEU A 9 18.31 -22.29 -9.32
N LYS A 10 19.44 -21.87 -9.89
CA LYS A 10 19.94 -20.49 -9.77
C LYS A 10 18.92 -19.46 -10.28
N ARG A 11 18.30 -19.71 -11.44
CA ARG A 11 17.25 -18.84 -11.98
C ARG A 11 16.03 -18.76 -11.07
N MET A 12 15.57 -19.89 -10.54
CA MET A 12 14.45 -19.93 -9.59
C MET A 12 14.73 -19.10 -8.33
N ILE A 13 15.95 -19.19 -7.78
CA ILE A 13 16.38 -18.38 -6.63
C ILE A 13 16.37 -16.88 -6.98
N GLN A 14 16.85 -16.50 -8.17
CA GLN A 14 16.82 -15.12 -8.63
C GLN A 14 15.39 -14.59 -8.79
N GLU A 15 14.48 -15.39 -9.34
CA GLU A 15 13.06 -15.05 -9.45
C GLU A 15 12.41 -14.87 -8.07
N LEU A 16 12.70 -15.76 -7.12
CA LEU A 16 12.24 -15.62 -5.74
C LEU A 16 12.73 -14.31 -5.10
N GLN A 17 14.01 -13.95 -5.27
CA GLN A 17 14.55 -12.69 -4.75
C GLN A 17 13.83 -11.46 -5.29
N VAL A 18 13.46 -11.48 -6.58
CA VAL A 18 12.66 -10.39 -7.19
C VAL A 18 11.26 -10.34 -6.59
N LEU A 19 10.59 -11.48 -6.38
CA LEU A 19 9.27 -11.53 -5.74
C LEU A 19 9.33 -10.95 -4.31
N GLU A 20 10.35 -11.33 -3.53
CA GLU A 20 10.55 -10.82 -2.17
C GLU A 20 10.82 -9.31 -2.14
N GLN A 21 11.61 -8.79 -3.09
CA GLN A 21 11.84 -7.35 -3.22
C GLN A 21 10.54 -6.59 -3.54
N ASN A 22 9.74 -7.11 -4.48
CA ASN A 22 8.44 -6.54 -4.83
C ASN A 22 7.49 -6.54 -3.64
N TYR A 23 7.51 -7.61 -2.84
CA TYR A 23 6.69 -7.73 -1.63
C TYR A 23 7.07 -6.68 -0.59
N GLN A 24 8.37 -6.47 -0.34
CA GLN A 24 8.83 -5.40 0.55
C GLN A 24 8.39 -4.01 0.06
N GLN A 25 8.49 -3.75 -1.25
CA GLN A 25 8.05 -2.48 -1.81
C GLN A 25 6.53 -2.27 -1.66
N LEU A 26 5.73 -3.33 -1.80
CA LEU A 26 4.29 -3.30 -1.59
C LEU A 26 3.93 -3.00 -0.13
N LEU A 27 4.65 -3.59 0.83
CA LEU A 27 4.46 -3.32 2.26
C LEU A 27 4.76 -1.87 2.64
N ILE A 28 5.81 -1.28 2.05
CA ILE A 28 6.12 0.15 2.23
C ILE A 28 4.95 1.02 1.75
N GLN A 29 4.38 0.71 0.58
CA GLN A 29 3.22 1.44 0.06
C GLN A 29 1.98 1.26 0.96
N LYS A 30 1.71 0.04 1.43
CA LYS A 30 0.62 -0.26 2.37
C LYS A 30 0.73 0.58 3.64
N ASN A 31 1.92 0.66 4.22
CA ASN A 31 2.17 1.44 5.43
C ASN A 31 1.93 2.93 5.19
N ALA A 32 2.43 3.48 4.07
CA ALA A 32 2.23 4.88 3.71
C ALA A 32 0.74 5.24 3.58
N PHE A 33 -0.05 4.42 2.86
CA PHE A 33 -1.50 4.65 2.73
C PHE A 33 -2.25 4.42 4.04
N SER A 34 -1.80 3.50 4.90
CA SER A 34 -2.43 3.29 6.22
C SER A 34 -2.23 4.49 7.13
N MET A 35 -1.04 5.10 7.10
CA MET A 35 -0.77 6.35 7.82
C MET A 35 -1.64 7.49 7.28
N GLU A 36 -1.71 7.65 5.95
CA GLU A 36 -2.54 8.68 5.32
C GLU A 36 -4.03 8.52 5.65
N LEU A 37 -4.52 7.27 5.69
CA LEU A 37 -5.90 6.96 6.08
C LEU A 37 -6.17 7.40 7.52
N ASN A 38 -5.32 7.01 8.47
CA ASN A 38 -5.45 7.38 9.88
C ASN A 38 -5.43 8.90 10.07
N GLU A 39 -4.52 9.61 9.39
CA GLU A 39 -4.45 11.07 9.45
C GLU A 39 -5.72 11.71 8.86
N THR A 40 -6.24 11.18 7.76
CA THR A 40 -7.49 11.64 7.14
C THR A 40 -8.67 11.44 8.08
N GLU A 41 -8.77 10.28 8.72
CA GLU A 41 -9.82 9.97 9.70
C GLU A 41 -9.77 10.88 10.92
N HIS A 42 -8.56 11.08 11.47
CA HIS A 42 -8.37 12.00 12.58
C HIS A 42 -8.74 13.43 12.21
N THR A 43 -8.34 13.88 11.02
CA THR A 43 -8.69 15.22 10.50
C THR A 43 -10.21 15.38 10.37
N ILE A 44 -10.92 14.37 9.86
CA ILE A 44 -12.39 14.37 9.78
C ILE A 44 -13.01 14.55 11.16
N GLU A 45 -12.52 13.83 12.17
CA GLU A 45 -13.02 13.95 13.54
C GLU A 45 -12.81 15.34 14.13
N GLU A 46 -11.62 15.92 13.94
CA GLU A 46 -11.30 17.25 14.46
C GLU A 46 -12.11 18.35 13.74
N VAL A 47 -12.28 18.25 12.43
CA VAL A 47 -13.16 19.15 11.67
C VAL A 47 -14.60 19.03 12.17
N LYS A 48 -15.10 17.81 12.43
CA LYS A 48 -16.44 17.59 13.01
C LYS A 48 -16.61 18.23 14.40
N LYS A 49 -15.57 18.26 15.23
CA LYS A 49 -15.60 18.90 16.57
C LYS A 49 -15.38 20.42 16.52
N SER A 50 -14.82 20.94 15.43
CA SER A 50 -14.48 22.36 15.32
C SER A 50 -15.71 23.27 15.38
N LYS A 51 -15.58 24.40 16.08
CA LYS A 51 -16.59 25.47 16.19
C LYS A 51 -16.17 26.76 15.45
N GLY A 52 -14.94 26.80 14.94
CA GLY A 52 -14.34 27.97 14.28
C GLY A 52 -14.53 27.95 12.76
N LYS A 53 -14.02 29.00 12.11
CA LYS A 53 -13.92 29.04 10.65
C LYS A 53 -12.94 27.96 10.18
N VAL A 54 -13.28 27.28 9.10
CA VAL A 54 -12.42 26.29 8.46
C VAL A 54 -11.85 26.89 7.19
N SER A 55 -10.58 26.58 6.92
CA SER A 55 -9.90 26.95 5.68
C SER A 55 -9.14 25.73 5.17
N ARG A 56 -8.94 25.66 3.87
CA ARG A 56 -8.12 24.61 3.22
C ARG A 56 -6.94 25.23 2.49
N ILE A 57 -5.86 24.47 2.37
CA ILE A 57 -4.68 24.83 1.59
C ILE A 57 -4.83 24.23 0.19
N VAL A 58 -4.69 25.06 -0.84
CA VAL A 58 -4.72 24.68 -2.25
C VAL A 58 -3.36 24.99 -2.88
N GLY A 59 -2.82 24.03 -3.64
CA GLY A 59 -1.53 24.20 -4.32
C GLY A 59 -0.32 24.39 -3.40
N GLY A 60 -0.44 24.05 -2.11
CA GLY A 60 0.64 24.13 -1.13
C GLY A 60 0.96 25.54 -0.60
N SER A 61 0.34 26.59 -1.14
CA SER A 61 0.66 27.98 -0.77
C SER A 61 -0.55 28.91 -0.64
N VAL A 62 -1.72 28.51 -1.15
CA VAL A 62 -2.93 29.33 -1.13
C VAL A 62 -3.87 28.85 -0.02
N VAL A 63 -4.29 29.75 0.88
CA VAL A 63 -5.30 29.45 1.90
C VAL A 63 -6.65 29.98 1.44
N LEU A 64 -7.65 29.10 1.34
CA LEU A 64 -9.02 29.48 1.00
C LEU A 64 -9.94 29.20 2.18
N GLN A 65 -10.73 30.20 2.57
CA GLN A 65 -11.83 29.98 3.51
C GLN A 65 -12.83 29.00 2.89
N SER A 66 -13.33 28.05 3.66
CA SER A 66 -14.28 27.03 3.19
C SER A 66 -15.32 26.74 4.26
N THR A 67 -16.39 26.07 3.85
CA THR A 67 -17.37 25.54 4.81
C THR A 67 -16.87 24.22 5.39
N LYS A 68 -17.40 23.88 6.56
CA LYS A 68 -17.11 22.61 7.22
C LYS A 68 -17.61 21.43 6.38
N GLU A 69 -18.76 21.60 5.77
CA GLU A 69 -19.43 20.61 4.92
C GLU A 69 -18.61 20.30 3.66
N GLU A 70 -18.06 21.32 2.99
CA GLU A 70 -17.18 21.14 1.83
C GLU A 70 -15.91 20.38 2.19
N VAL A 71 -15.26 20.77 3.29
CA VAL A 71 -14.02 20.14 3.76
C VAL A 71 -14.26 18.68 4.16
N LEU A 72 -15.36 18.40 4.87
CA LEU A 72 -15.73 17.02 5.22
C LEU A 72 -16.03 16.18 3.97
N SER A 73 -16.76 16.72 3.00
CA SER A 73 -17.04 16.03 1.73
C SER A 73 -15.75 15.70 0.96
N GLU A 74 -14.79 16.62 0.94
CA GLU A 74 -13.48 16.40 0.32
C GLU A 74 -12.67 15.32 1.05
N LEU A 75 -12.60 15.39 2.37
CA LEU A 75 -11.90 14.41 3.20
C LEU A 75 -12.55 13.01 3.10
N ASP A 76 -13.88 12.92 3.07
CA ASP A 76 -14.59 11.64 2.92
C ASP A 76 -14.33 11.00 1.54
N LYS A 77 -14.26 11.82 0.47
CA LYS A 77 -13.83 11.34 -0.85
C LYS A 77 -12.39 10.83 -0.81
N ARG A 78 -11.48 11.56 -0.19
CA ARG A 78 -10.07 11.14 -0.03
C ARG A 78 -9.97 9.84 0.76
N LYS A 79 -10.66 9.73 1.90
CA LYS A 79 -10.76 8.51 2.71
C LYS A 79 -11.24 7.33 1.88
N SER A 80 -12.30 7.50 1.09
CA SER A 80 -12.84 6.44 0.22
C SER A 80 -11.81 5.98 -0.82
N LEU A 81 -11.09 6.92 -1.45
CA LEU A 81 -10.05 6.61 -2.43
C LEU A 81 -8.87 5.85 -1.81
N ILE A 82 -8.38 6.30 -0.65
CA ILE A 82 -7.29 5.63 0.07
C ILE A 82 -7.72 4.22 0.50
N SER A 83 -8.94 4.07 1.02
CA SER A 83 -9.49 2.78 1.46
C SER A 83 -9.55 1.77 0.31
N LYS A 84 -10.01 2.19 -0.87
CA LYS A 84 -10.02 1.33 -2.08
C LYS A 84 -8.62 0.92 -2.51
N ARG A 85 -7.63 1.83 -2.42
CA ARG A 85 -6.22 1.51 -2.71
C ARG A 85 -5.66 0.49 -1.73
N LEU A 86 -5.92 0.66 -0.43
CA LEU A 86 -5.51 -0.30 0.59
C LEU A 86 -6.13 -1.69 0.36
N GLU A 87 -7.40 -1.75 -0.03
CA GLU A 87 -8.04 -3.02 -0.38
C GLU A 87 -7.35 -3.71 -1.57
N ALA A 88 -7.02 -2.95 -2.61
CA ALA A 88 -6.28 -3.47 -3.76
C ALA A 88 -4.87 -3.96 -3.39
N ILE A 89 -4.14 -3.18 -2.58
CA ILE A 89 -2.81 -3.55 -2.07
C ILE A 89 -2.88 -4.84 -1.24
N LYS A 90 -3.91 -5.00 -0.39
CA LYS A 90 -4.10 -6.23 0.39
C LYS A 90 -4.31 -7.46 -0.49
N LYS A 91 -5.08 -7.34 -1.58
CA LYS A 91 -5.24 -8.44 -2.55
C LYS A 91 -3.90 -8.78 -3.22
N GLN A 92 -3.14 -7.77 -3.62
CA GLN A 92 -1.80 -7.97 -4.21
C GLN A 92 -0.82 -8.62 -3.22
N GLU A 93 -0.89 -8.24 -1.93
CA GLU A 93 -0.08 -8.82 -0.85
C GLU A 93 -0.40 -10.31 -0.67
N ASP A 94 -1.68 -10.66 -0.60
CA ASP A 94 -2.13 -12.05 -0.46
C ASP A 94 -1.70 -12.91 -1.67
N GLU A 95 -1.82 -12.38 -2.89
CA GLU A 95 -1.38 -13.07 -4.11
C GLU A 95 0.14 -13.24 -4.16
N LEU A 96 0.89 -12.19 -3.86
CA LEU A 96 2.35 -12.22 -3.91
C LEU A 96 2.93 -13.13 -2.82
N SER A 97 2.35 -13.14 -1.62
CA SER A 97 2.74 -14.07 -0.55
C SER A 97 2.59 -15.52 -1.00
N LYS A 98 1.46 -15.88 -1.64
CA LYS A 98 1.25 -17.24 -2.17
C LYS A 98 2.28 -17.61 -3.21
N HIS A 99 2.59 -16.72 -4.16
CA HIS A 99 3.60 -16.97 -5.17
C HIS A 99 5.00 -17.16 -4.57
N ILE A 100 5.34 -16.39 -3.53
CA ILE A 100 6.61 -16.54 -2.79
C ILE A 100 6.67 -17.91 -2.12
N ASP A 101 5.60 -18.33 -1.44
CA ASP A 101 5.56 -19.62 -0.75
C ASP A 101 5.67 -20.80 -1.75
N GLU A 102 4.93 -20.74 -2.86
CA GLU A 102 5.04 -21.73 -3.93
C GLU A 102 6.44 -21.79 -4.54
N ALA A 103 7.07 -20.64 -4.78
CA ALA A 103 8.42 -20.57 -5.31
C ALA A 103 9.44 -21.18 -4.32
N ARG A 104 9.30 -20.87 -3.02
CA ARG A 104 10.14 -21.45 -1.95
C ARG A 104 10.00 -22.97 -1.89
N SER A 105 8.77 -23.51 -1.90
CA SER A 105 8.55 -24.97 -1.91
C SER A 105 9.20 -25.65 -3.11
N LYS A 106 9.02 -25.11 -4.32
CA LYS A 106 9.62 -25.65 -5.55
C LYS A 106 11.15 -25.61 -5.55
N ILE A 107 11.75 -24.64 -4.86
CA ILE A 107 13.20 -24.54 -4.68
C ILE A 107 13.67 -25.62 -3.71
N MET A 108 13.00 -25.79 -2.56
CA MET A 108 13.35 -26.81 -1.56
C MET A 108 13.28 -28.23 -2.15
N GLU A 109 12.22 -28.57 -2.88
CA GLU A 109 12.07 -29.87 -3.57
C GLU A 109 13.19 -30.18 -4.57
N LYS A 110 13.90 -29.15 -5.08
CA LYS A 110 15.02 -29.32 -6.02
C LYS A 110 16.38 -29.35 -5.35
N MET A 111 16.44 -28.98 -4.07
CA MET A 111 17.65 -29.03 -3.26
C MET A 111 17.81 -30.37 -2.54
N GLU A 112 16.71 -31.07 -2.30
CA GLU A 112 16.67 -32.48 -1.89
C GLU A 112 17.08 -33.43 -3.04
#